data_AF-Q3A8S3-F1
#
_entry.id   AF-Q3A8S3-F1
#
_cell.length_a   1.000
_cell.length_b   1.000
_cell.length_c   1.000
_cell.angle_alpha   90.00
_cell.angle_beta   90.00
_cell.angle_gamma   90.00
#
_symmetry.space_group_name_H-M   'P 1'
#
loop_
_entity.id
_entity.type
_entity.pdbx_description
1 polymer ?
#
loop_
_entity_poly.entity_id
_entity_poly.type
_entity_poly.pdbx_seq_one_letter_code
_entity_poly.pdbx_strand_id
1 'polypeptide(L)' 'MELLGLVLKKIFFWLVIGFILLGVFNLIGDKIGWHLPINPVTVVIAGVLDLPGIILLTALKYLVAVF' A
#
# COMPACT_ATOMS: atom_id res chain seq x y z
N MET A 1 4.29 -18.20 23.00
CA MET A 1 4.70 -18.31 21.58
C MET A 1 3.51 -18.20 20.62
N GLU A 2 2.29 -18.56 21.02
CA GLU A 2 1.10 -18.52 20.16
C GLU A 2 0.71 -17.12 19.67
N LEU A 3 0.80 -16.10 20.54
CA LEU A 3 0.53 -14.70 20.18
C LEU A 3 1.44 -14.18 19.08
N LEU A 4 2.73 -14.54 19.12
CA LEU A 4 3.72 -14.12 18.13
C LEU A 4 3.35 -14.63 16.74
N GLY A 5 2.92 -15.90 16.63
CA GLY A 5 2.49 -16.49 15.37
C GLY A 5 1.25 -15.81 14.78
N LEU A 6 0.30 -15.39 15.62
CA LEU A 6 -0.90 -14.68 15.16
C LEU A 6 -0.57 -13.28 14.62
N VAL A 7 0.32 -12.54 15.31
CA VAL A 7 0.74 -11.20 14.87
C VAL A 7 1.48 -11.27 13.55
N LEU A 8 2.41 -12.23 13.37
CA LEU A 8 3.14 -12.39 12.12
C LEU A 8 2.23 -12.72 10.94
N LYS A 9 1.24 -13.60 11.14
CA LYS A 9 0.23 -13.91 10.10
C LYS A 9 -0.57 -12.67 9.72
N LYS A 10 -0.95 -11.85 10.70
CA LYS A 10 -1.70 -10.62 10.46
C LYS A 10 -0.89 -9.58 9.68
N ILE A 11 0.38 -9.38 10.04
CA ILE A 11 1.29 -8.48 9.31
C ILE A 11 1.48 -8.97 7.88
N PHE A 12 1.72 -10.26 7.70
CA PHE A 12 1.86 -10.84 6.36
C PHE A 12 0.60 -10.62 5.51
N PHE A 13 -0.59 -10.81 6.08
CA PHE A 13 -1.86 -10.57 5.40
C PHE A 13 -1.98 -9.11 4.94
N TRP A 14 -1.65 -8.14 5.80
CA TRP A 14 -1.64 -6.73 5.41
C TRP A 14 -0.64 -6.42 4.31
N LEU A 15 0.57 -7.00 4.35
CA LEU A 15 1.56 -6.79 3.29
C LEU A 15 1.07 -7.32 1.93
N VAL A 16 0.41 -8.49 1.92
CA VAL A 16 -0.16 -9.04 0.69
C VAL A 16 -1.28 -8.15 0.16
N ILE A 17 -2.21 -7.71 1.03
CA ILE A 17 -3.29 -6.79 0.63
C ILE A 17 -2.73 -5.48 0.09
N GLY A 18 -1.78 -4.86 0.79
CA GLY A 18 -1.19 -3.59 0.37
C GLY A 18 -0.49 -3.70 -0.98
N PHE A 19 0.23 -4.81 -1.21
CA PHE A 19 0.87 -5.08 -2.49
C PHE A 19 -0.16 -5.25 -3.62
N ILE A 20 -1.22 -6.01 -3.38
CA ILE A 20 -2.30 -6.20 -4.36
C ILE A 20 -3.01 -4.88 -4.66
N LEU A 21 -3.36 -4.10 -3.63
CA LEU A 21 -4.03 -2.81 -3.80
C LEU A 21 -3.20 -1.82 -4.61
N LEU A 22 -1.91 -1.69 -4.28
CA LEU A 22 -1.00 -0.83 -5.04
C LEU A 22 -0.80 -1.33 -6.47
N GLY A 23 -0.67 -2.64 -6.65
CA GLY A 23 -0.57 -3.24 -7.99
C GLY A 23 -1.79 -2.94 -8.85
N VAL A 24 -2.99 -3.17 -8.33
CA VAL A 24 -4.25 -2.87 -9.03
C VAL A 24 -4.38 -1.37 -9.30
N PHE A 25 -4.08 -0.53 -8.31
CA PHE A 25 -4.12 0.92 -8.47
C PHE A 25 -3.18 1.40 -9.57
N ASN A 26 -1.94 0.91 -9.58
CA ASN A 26 -0.95 1.25 -10.61
C ASN A 26 -1.35 0.73 -11.99
N LEU A 27 -1.89 -0.49 -12.10
CA LEU A 27 -2.36 -1.02 -13.38
C LEU A 27 -3.48 -0.16 -13.99
N ILE A 28 -4.35 0.40 -13.16
CA ILE A 28 -5.41 1.31 -13.60
C ILE A 28 -4.84 2.69 -13.91
N GLY A 29 -3.99 3.21 -13.03
CA GLY A 29 -3.42 4.55 -13.12
C GLY A 29 -2.38 4.72 -14.23
N ASP A 30 -1.70 3.65 -14.65
CA ASP A 30 -0.70 3.70 -15.71
C ASP A 30 -1.30 4.20 -17.04
N LYS A 31 -2.60 3.93 -17.27
CA LYS A 31 -3.36 4.45 -18.42
C LYS A 31 -3.43 5.98 -18.48
N ILE A 32 -3.23 6.65 -17.36
CA ILE A 32 -3.24 8.12 -17.23
C ILE A 32 -1.87 8.66 -16.75
N GLY A 33 -0.81 7.83 -16.80
CA GLY A 33 0.53 8.19 -16.33
C GLY A 33 0.65 8.31 -14.81
N TRP A 34 -0.30 7.73 -14.06
CA TRP A 34 -0.37 7.81 -12.61
C TRP A 34 0.06 6.51 -11.94
N HIS A 35 1.12 6.54 -11.14
CA HIS A 35 1.57 5.39 -10.36
C HIS A 35 2.07 5.80 -8.98
N LEU A 36 1.88 4.93 -7.99
CA LEU A 36 2.51 5.02 -6.68
C LEU A 36 3.68 4.04 -6.62
N PRO A 37 4.81 4.36 -5.98
CA PRO A 37 5.91 3.40 -5.87
C PRO A 37 5.45 2.19 -5.05
N ILE A 38 5.90 1.00 -5.44
CA ILE A 38 5.68 -0.23 -4.68
C ILE A 38 6.95 -0.53 -3.89
N ASN A 39 6.97 -0.13 -2.61
CA ASN A 39 8.05 -0.38 -1.69
C ASN A 39 7.48 -0.79 -0.31
N PRO A 40 8.31 -1.28 0.63
CA PRO A 40 7.79 -1.76 1.92
C PRO A 40 6.96 -0.72 2.69
N VAL A 41 7.31 0.57 2.59
CA VAL A 41 6.60 1.65 3.29
C VAL A 41 5.21 1.85 2.69
N THR A 42 5.11 2.00 1.37
CA THR A 42 3.82 2.20 0.71
C THR A 42 2.93 0.97 0.82
N VAL A 43 3.50 -0.24 0.74
CA VAL A 43 2.78 -1.50 0.93
C VAL A 43 2.20 -1.60 2.33
N VAL A 44 2.95 -1.23 3.37
CA VAL A 44 2.42 -1.21 4.75
C VAL A 44 1.30 -0.18 4.89
N ILE A 45 1.48 1.03 4.37
CA ILE A 45 0.46 2.08 4.44
C ILE A 45 -0.82 1.64 3.72
N ALA A 46 -0.70 1.14 2.49
CA ALA A 46 -1.83 0.63 1.71
C ALA A 46 -2.47 -0.63 2.33
N GLY A 47 -1.68 -1.48 2.98
CA GLY A 47 -2.16 -2.74 3.57
C GLY A 47 -2.81 -2.59 4.95
N VAL A 48 -2.40 -1.57 5.72
CA VAL A 48 -2.97 -1.29 7.04
C VAL A 48 -4.19 -0.37 6.94
N LEU A 49 -4.14 0.60 6.03
CA LEU A 49 -5.21 1.59 5.84
C LEU A 49 -6.13 1.28 4.65
N ASP A 50 -5.87 0.22 3.89
CA ASP A 50 -6.63 -0.18 2.69
C ASP A 50 -6.82 0.99 1.69
N LEU A 51 -8.08 1.26 1.32
CA LEU A 51 -8.46 2.31 0.38
C LEU A 51 -8.12 3.73 0.90
N PRO A 52 -8.38 4.09 2.17
CA PRO A 52 -7.84 5.30 2.79
C PRO A 52 -6.31 5.44 2.63
N GLY A 53 -5.57 4.33 2.69
CA GLY A 53 -4.12 4.30 2.48
C GLY A 53 -3.72 4.73 1.07
N ILE A 54 -4.44 4.24 0.04
CA ILE A 54 -4.22 4.63 -1.35
C ILE A 54 -4.50 6.13 -1.56
N ILE A 55 -5.58 6.65 -0.97
CA ILE A 55 -5.93 8.08 -1.03
C ILE A 55 -4.83 8.91 -0.35
N LEU A 56 -4.37 8.50 0.83
CA LEU A 56 -3.29 9.18 1.55
C LEU A 56 -2.00 9.22 0.73
N LEU A 57 -1.58 8.09 0.18
CA LEU A 57 -0.37 8.00 -0.64
C LEU A 57 -0.46 8.85 -1.91
N THR A 58 -1.64 8.89 -2.53
CA THR A 58 -1.93 9.76 -3.68
C THR A 58 -1.83 11.23 -3.29
N ALA A 59 -2.42 11.63 -2.17
CA ALA A 59 -2.33 12.99 -1.64
C ALA A 59 -0.89 13.37 -1.29
N LEU A 60 -0.11 12.48 -0.67
CA LEU A 60 1.29 12.72 -0.34
C LEU A 60 2.16 12.91 -1.59
N LYS A 61 1.91 12.12 -2.65
CA LYS A 61 2.58 12.31 -3.94
C LYS A 61 2.35 13.71 -4.50
N TYR A 62 1.13 14.24 -4.38
CA TYR A 62 0.80 15.61 -4.81
C TYR A 62 1.37 16.70 -3.90
N LEU A 63 1.30 16.51 -2.57
CA LEU A 63 1.64 17.55 -1.60
C LEU A 63 3.15 17.70 -1.39
N VAL A 64 3.87 16.59 -1.41
CA VAL A 64 5.30 16.57 -1.03
C VAL A 64 6.19 16.38 -2.27
N ALA A 65 5.63 16.00 -3.43
CA ALA A 65 6.39 15.54 -4.60
C ALA A 65 7.44 14.48 -4.26
N VAL A 66 7.20 13.74 -3.17
CA VAL A 66 8.00 12.61 -2.74
C VAL A 66 7.30 11.39 -3.32
N PHE A 67 8.06 10.64 -4.10
CA PHE A 67 7.73 9.40 -4.82
C PHE A 67 7.40 9.52 -6.32
#